data_AF-A0A7L4TIX4-F1
#
_entry.id   AF-A0A7L4TIX4-F1
#
_cell.length_a   1.000
_cell.length_b   1.000
_cell.length_c   1.000
_cell.angle_alpha   90.00
_cell.angle_beta   90.00
_cell.angle_gamma   90.00
#
_symmetry.space_group_name_H-M   'P 1'
#
loop_
_entity.id
_entity.type
_entity.pdbx_description
1 polymer ?
#
loop_
_entity_poly.entity_id
_entity_poly.type
_entity_poly.pdbx_seq_one_letter_code
_entity_poly.pdbx_strand_id
1 'polypeptide(L)'
;WSWSETWYRAMVMLVVASPCALVASIMPATLSAISNGARKGILFKGGVHLENLAALKAIAFDKTGTLTKGKPSVTDLFIRPGLDKEVFLQSVYMIEKQSTHPLAEAVVHYVKDHNVKNSGTHSALSVDSMHEIPGCGVEAEINDIPWKVGKRSFIGDSLADSFYGNEANRLQEEGKTLVYVADDKGVAGLFAVQDTLRETTREAVKSFKDQGLYTIMLTGDQAATAAAVKEMTQIDTVVAGCLPEGKVMEIKKL
;
A
#
# COMPACT_ATOMS: atom_id res chain seq x y z
N TRP A 1 17.86 -11.70 68.66
CA TRP A 1 19.24 -11.40 68.25
C TRP A 1 19.68 -10.07 68.85
N SER A 2 20.99 -9.84 69.02
CA SER A 2 21.48 -8.50 69.37
C SER A 2 21.22 -7.54 68.21
N TRP A 3 21.19 -6.23 68.48
CA TRP A 3 21.02 -5.21 67.45
C TRP A 3 22.11 -5.26 66.37
N SER A 4 23.36 -5.57 66.77
CA SER A 4 24.48 -5.73 65.84
C SER A 4 24.29 -6.94 64.91
N GLU A 5 23.85 -8.07 65.47
CA GLU A 5 23.60 -9.30 64.71
C GLU A 5 22.45 -9.12 63.72
N THR A 6 21.38 -8.44 64.13
CA THR A 6 20.25 -8.11 63.25
C THR A 6 20.69 -7.20 62.10
N TRP A 7 21.47 -6.15 62.37
CA TRP A 7 22.00 -5.26 61.33
C TRP A 7 22.94 -5.97 60.36
N TYR A 8 23.85 -6.80 60.88
CA TYR A 8 24.77 -7.57 60.06
C TYR A 8 24.02 -8.51 59.10
N ARG A 9 23.05 -9.27 59.61
CA ARG A 9 22.22 -10.17 58.80
C ARG A 9 21.36 -9.43 57.78
N ALA A 10 20.82 -8.27 58.13
CA ALA A 10 20.06 -7.44 57.20
C ALA A 10 20.93 -6.95 56.02
N MET A 11 22.15 -6.50 56.26
CA MET A 11 23.09 -6.10 55.20
C MET A 11 23.46 -7.29 54.30
N VAL A 12 23.74 -8.46 54.88
CA VAL A 12 24.03 -9.67 54.10
C VAL A 12 22.85 -10.05 53.21
N MET A 13 21.62 -10.00 53.75
CA MET A 13 20.41 -10.26 52.97
C MET A 13 20.26 -9.30 51.78
N LEU A 14 20.51 -8.00 51.97
CA LEU A 14 20.44 -7.01 50.89
C LEU A 14 21.47 -7.26 49.79
N VAL A 15 22.70 -7.63 50.16
CA VAL A 15 23.78 -7.91 49.20
C VAL A 15 23.47 -9.18 48.40
N VAL A 16 23.07 -10.26 49.08
CA VAL A 16 22.74 -11.54 48.43
C VAL A 16 21.47 -11.43 47.59
N ALA A 17 20.53 -10.57 47.95
CA ALA A 17 19.32 -10.31 47.18
C ALA A 17 19.58 -9.54 45.86
N SER A 18 20.79 -9.03 45.62
CA SER A 18 21.11 -8.30 44.39
C SER A 18 21.02 -9.24 43.16
N PRO A 19 20.13 -8.96 42.19
CA PRO A 19 19.85 -9.89 41.10
C PRO A 19 20.82 -9.68 39.92
N CYS A 20 22.13 -9.61 40.17
CA CYS A 20 23.15 -9.31 39.15
C CYS A 20 23.06 -10.22 37.92
N ALA A 21 22.83 -11.52 38.13
CA ALA A 21 22.70 -12.48 37.04
C ALA A 21 21.42 -12.25 36.20
N LEU A 22 20.31 -11.89 36.83
CA LEU A 22 19.06 -11.57 36.14
C LEU A 22 19.24 -10.33 35.26
N VAL A 23 19.85 -9.28 35.79
CA VAL A 23 20.11 -8.04 35.03
C VAL A 23 21.07 -8.31 33.86
N ALA A 24 22.11 -9.12 34.06
CA ALA A 24 23.05 -9.48 33.01
C ALA A 24 22.45 -10.40 31.93
N SER A 25 21.35 -11.12 32.23
CA SER A 25 20.79 -12.15 31.34
C SER A 25 20.13 -11.60 30.06
N ILE A 26 19.61 -10.38 30.09
CA ILE A 26 18.81 -9.82 28.99
C ILE A 26 19.66 -9.43 27.78
N MET A 27 20.88 -8.93 28.00
CA MET A 27 21.75 -8.42 26.92
C MET A 27 22.19 -9.52 25.95
N PRO A 28 22.71 -10.69 26.41
CA PRO A 28 23.06 -11.78 25.50
C PRO A 28 21.87 -12.33 24.72
N ALA A 29 20.70 -12.44 25.34
CA ALA A 29 19.48 -12.94 24.69
C ALA A 29 19.03 -11.99 23.57
N THR A 30 18.93 -10.70 23.87
CA THR A 30 18.50 -9.68 22.91
C THR A 30 19.49 -9.54 21.75
N LEU A 31 20.80 -9.51 22.02
CA LEU A 31 21.82 -9.43 20.97
C LEU A 31 21.80 -10.67 20.07
N SER A 32 21.62 -11.85 20.67
CA SER A 32 21.50 -13.11 19.92
C SER A 32 20.28 -13.12 19.01
N ALA A 33 19.14 -12.64 19.52
CA ALA A 33 17.89 -12.57 18.75
C ALA A 33 17.99 -11.56 17.59
N ILE A 34 18.58 -10.38 17.82
CA ILE A 34 18.84 -9.37 16.76
C ILE A 34 19.80 -9.93 15.72
N SER A 35 20.92 -10.52 16.13
CA SER A 35 21.92 -11.12 15.24
C SER A 35 21.33 -12.24 14.39
N ASN A 36 20.52 -13.11 15.01
CA ASN A 36 19.85 -14.20 14.30
C ASN A 36 18.78 -13.71 13.33
N GLY A 37 18.00 -12.68 13.72
CA GLY A 37 17.05 -12.01 12.85
C GLY A 37 17.71 -11.42 11.62
N ALA A 38 18.82 -10.70 11.80
CA ALA A 38 19.56 -10.08 10.71
C ALA A 38 20.07 -11.11 9.69
N ARG A 39 20.59 -12.26 10.16
CA ARG A 39 20.98 -13.39 9.29
C ARG A 39 19.81 -13.97 8.47
N LYS A 40 18.58 -13.76 8.91
CA LYS A 40 17.34 -14.18 8.23
C LYS A 40 16.65 -13.02 7.48
N GLY A 41 17.31 -11.88 7.32
CA GLY A 41 16.77 -10.72 6.62
C GLY A 41 15.78 -9.88 7.43
N ILE A 42 15.71 -10.04 8.76
CA ILE A 42 14.87 -9.25 9.66
C ILE A 42 15.76 -8.25 10.41
N LEU A 43 15.55 -6.96 10.17
CA LEU A 43 16.29 -5.89 10.82
C LEU A 43 15.51 -5.30 12.00
N PHE A 44 16.04 -5.48 13.22
CA PHE A 44 15.51 -4.84 14.43
C PHE A 44 16.27 -3.56 14.74
N LYS A 45 15.56 -2.44 14.96
CA LYS A 45 16.15 -1.15 15.34
C LYS A 45 16.39 -0.97 16.85
N GLY A 46 16.55 -2.08 17.59
CA GLY A 46 16.76 -2.08 19.04
C GLY A 46 16.02 -3.21 19.77
N GLY A 47 16.41 -3.48 21.01
CA GLY A 47 15.84 -4.56 21.84
C GLY A 47 14.37 -4.36 22.22
N VAL A 48 13.96 -3.12 22.46
CA VAL A 48 12.56 -2.78 22.82
C VAL A 48 11.55 -3.24 21.76
N HIS A 49 11.93 -3.21 20.48
CA HIS A 49 11.06 -3.66 19.39
C HIS A 49 10.87 -5.18 19.39
N LEU A 50 11.87 -5.93 19.87
CA LEU A 50 11.81 -7.38 19.99
C LEU A 50 10.91 -7.79 21.16
N GLU A 51 10.99 -7.06 22.27
CA GLU A 51 10.09 -7.23 23.41
C GLU A 51 8.63 -6.91 23.03
N ASN A 52 8.42 -5.79 22.33
CA ASN A 52 7.08 -5.42 21.84
C ASN A 52 6.52 -6.45 20.85
N LEU A 53 7.37 -7.02 19.99
CA LEU A 53 6.96 -8.07 19.05
C LEU A 53 6.45 -9.32 19.78
N ALA A 54 7.04 -9.67 20.93
CA ALA A 54 6.61 -10.82 21.72
C ALA A 54 5.23 -10.63 22.36
N ALA A 55 4.80 -9.38 22.59
CA ALA A 55 3.50 -9.03 23.17
C ALA A 55 2.45 -8.67 22.10
N LEU A 56 2.77 -8.83 20.82
CA LEU A 56 1.90 -8.45 19.72
C LEU A 56 0.59 -9.26 19.74
N LYS A 57 -0.54 -8.59 19.50
CA LYS A 57 -1.87 -9.23 19.39
C LYS A 57 -2.51 -9.06 18.02
N ALA A 58 -2.08 -8.06 17.27
CA ALA A 58 -2.63 -7.73 15.97
C ALA A 58 -1.53 -7.29 15.00
N ILE A 59 -1.72 -7.57 13.71
CA ILE A 59 -0.88 -7.08 12.61
C ILE A 59 -1.76 -6.29 11.64
N ALA A 60 -1.44 -5.01 11.47
CA ALA A 60 -2.00 -4.17 10.43
C ALA A 60 -1.08 -4.17 9.19
N PHE A 61 -1.58 -4.71 8.08
CA PHE A 61 -0.90 -4.76 6.80
C PHE A 61 -1.28 -3.57 5.93
N ASP A 62 -0.29 -2.94 5.30
CA ASP A 62 -0.55 -2.19 4.07
C ASP A 62 -0.75 -3.17 2.91
N LYS A 63 -1.43 -2.75 1.85
CA LYS A 63 -1.62 -3.59 0.67
C LYS A 63 -0.40 -3.53 -0.26
N THR A 64 -0.23 -2.37 -0.88
CA THR A 64 0.74 -2.14 -1.97
C THR A 64 2.17 -2.31 -1.47
N GLY A 65 2.93 -3.21 -2.10
CA GLY A 65 4.32 -3.51 -1.75
C GLY A 65 4.52 -4.37 -0.50
N THR A 66 3.48 -4.59 0.33
CA THR A 66 3.55 -5.44 1.53
C THR A 66 2.91 -6.80 1.28
N LEU A 67 1.59 -6.85 1.05
CA LEU A 67 0.88 -8.07 0.66
C LEU A 67 1.08 -8.37 -0.84
N THR A 68 1.36 -7.34 -1.62
CA THR A 68 1.60 -7.43 -3.06
C THR A 68 3.08 -7.29 -3.40
N LYS A 69 3.42 -7.57 -4.65
CA LYS A 69 4.79 -7.44 -5.18
C LYS A 69 5.22 -5.97 -5.28
N GLY A 70 4.28 -5.02 -5.23
CA GLY A 70 4.57 -3.58 -5.35
C GLY A 70 4.96 -3.19 -6.78
N LYS A 71 4.58 -4.01 -7.76
CA LYS A 71 4.86 -3.81 -9.19
C LYS A 71 3.53 -3.92 -9.93
N PRO A 72 2.68 -2.89 -9.82
CA PRO A 72 1.43 -2.87 -10.56
C PRO A 72 1.66 -2.94 -12.06
N SER A 73 0.74 -3.59 -12.78
CA SER A 73 0.72 -3.63 -14.23
C SER A 73 -0.69 -3.39 -14.75
N VAL A 74 -0.80 -2.66 -15.86
CA VAL A 74 -2.08 -2.51 -16.56
C VAL A 74 -2.48 -3.86 -17.17
N THR A 75 -3.70 -4.28 -16.88
CA THR A 75 -4.31 -5.53 -17.35
C THR A 75 -5.34 -5.30 -18.44
N ASP A 76 -6.12 -4.22 -18.33
CA ASP A 76 -7.18 -3.88 -19.27
C ASP A 76 -7.17 -2.38 -19.54
N LEU A 77 -7.58 -2.00 -20.76
CA LEU A 77 -7.73 -0.62 -21.19
C LEU A 77 -9.05 -0.48 -21.98
N PHE A 78 -9.89 0.46 -21.55
CA PHE A 78 -11.10 0.86 -22.26
C PHE A 78 -10.97 2.33 -22.67
N ILE A 79 -11.34 2.64 -23.90
CA ILE A 79 -11.25 4.00 -24.47
C ILE A 79 -12.63 4.37 -25.00
N ARG A 80 -13.00 5.65 -24.85
CA ARG A 80 -14.26 6.17 -25.37
C ARG A 80 -14.37 5.94 -26.88
N PRO A 81 -15.51 5.41 -27.38
CA PRO A 81 -15.70 5.21 -28.81
C PRO A 81 -15.48 6.49 -29.61
N GLY A 82 -14.72 6.40 -30.71
CA GLY A 82 -14.42 7.53 -31.58
C GLY A 82 -13.25 8.41 -31.11
N LEU A 83 -12.65 8.15 -29.94
CA LEU A 83 -11.39 8.78 -29.54
C LEU A 83 -10.20 8.03 -30.16
N ASP A 84 -9.26 8.78 -30.74
CA ASP A 84 -8.02 8.20 -31.24
C ASP A 84 -7.19 7.65 -30.07
N LYS A 85 -6.87 6.36 -30.16
CA LYS A 85 -6.09 5.64 -29.16
C LYS A 85 -4.70 6.25 -28.99
N GLU A 86 -4.07 6.71 -30.07
CA GLU A 86 -2.71 7.25 -30.03
C GLU A 86 -2.69 8.60 -29.31
N VAL A 87 -3.65 9.48 -29.62
CA VAL A 87 -3.85 10.75 -28.92
C VAL A 87 -4.14 10.53 -27.44
N PHE A 88 -5.05 9.61 -27.10
CA PHE A 88 -5.36 9.27 -25.71
C PHE A 88 -4.13 8.80 -24.93
N LEU A 89 -3.39 7.83 -25.47
CA LEU A 89 -2.21 7.28 -24.80
C LEU A 89 -1.11 8.34 -24.65
N GLN A 90 -0.90 9.20 -25.64
CA GLN A 90 0.06 10.30 -25.56
C GLN A 90 -0.32 11.33 -24.48
N SER A 91 -1.59 11.74 -24.42
CA SER A 91 -2.07 12.64 -23.36
C SER A 91 -1.83 12.03 -21.98
N VAL A 92 -2.24 10.78 -21.77
CA VAL A 92 -2.05 10.07 -20.49
C VAL A 92 -0.57 9.96 -20.13
N TYR A 93 0.30 9.64 -21.09
CA TYR A 93 1.74 9.58 -20.87
C TYR A 93 2.33 10.92 -20.42
N MET A 94 1.91 12.03 -21.05
CA MET A 94 2.39 13.36 -20.69
C MET A 94 2.03 13.76 -19.26
N ILE A 95 0.86 13.32 -18.79
CA ILE A 95 0.37 13.54 -17.42
C ILE A 95 1.13 12.62 -16.45
N GLU A 96 1.08 11.31 -16.68
CA GLU A 96 1.55 10.32 -15.70
C GLU A 96 3.08 10.22 -15.60
N LYS A 97 3.84 10.60 -16.63
CA LYS A 97 5.32 10.55 -16.61
C LYS A 97 5.95 11.42 -15.51
N GLN A 98 5.20 12.38 -14.97
CA GLN A 98 5.68 13.29 -13.93
C GLN A 98 5.33 12.80 -12.52
N SER A 99 4.40 11.85 -12.38
CA SER A 99 4.04 11.28 -11.08
C SER A 99 5.04 10.20 -10.66
N THR A 100 5.31 10.14 -9.35
CA THR A 100 6.13 9.08 -8.73
C THR A 100 5.27 7.94 -8.18
N HIS A 101 3.96 7.97 -8.43
CA HIS A 101 3.04 6.98 -7.92
C HIS A 101 3.20 5.63 -8.67
N PRO A 102 3.25 4.47 -7.99
CA PRO A 102 3.41 3.17 -8.66
C PRO A 102 2.37 2.87 -9.75
N LEU A 103 1.11 3.32 -9.57
CA LEU A 103 0.08 3.17 -10.61
C LEU A 103 0.37 4.02 -11.85
N ALA A 104 0.91 5.23 -11.67
CA ALA A 104 1.31 6.09 -12.77
C ALA A 104 2.46 5.45 -13.56
N GLU A 105 3.46 4.90 -12.86
CA GLU A 105 4.55 4.16 -13.49
C GLU A 105 4.04 2.96 -14.30
N ALA A 106 3.05 2.22 -13.79
CA ALA A 106 2.43 1.10 -14.50
C ALA A 106 1.72 1.55 -15.78
N VAL A 107 0.99 2.66 -15.73
CA VAL A 107 0.32 3.25 -16.89
C VAL A 107 1.35 3.75 -17.91
N VAL A 108 2.40 4.44 -17.47
CA VAL A 108 3.51 4.91 -18.31
C VAL A 108 4.21 3.74 -19.00
N HIS A 109 4.48 2.65 -18.28
CA HIS A 109 5.08 1.45 -18.86
C HIS A 109 4.16 0.84 -19.92
N TYR A 110 2.88 0.68 -19.59
CA TYR A 110 1.89 0.16 -20.54
C TYR A 110 1.80 1.02 -21.80
N VAL A 111 1.76 2.35 -21.65
CA VAL A 111 1.76 3.26 -22.79
C VAL A 111 3.03 3.07 -23.61
N LYS A 112 4.23 3.03 -23.02
CA LYS A 112 5.47 2.82 -23.79
C LYS A 112 5.48 1.52 -24.59
N ASP A 113 4.93 0.44 -24.04
CA ASP A 113 4.87 -0.86 -24.70
C ASP A 113 3.85 -0.89 -25.85
N HIS A 114 2.75 -0.14 -25.71
CA HIS A 114 1.62 -0.16 -26.65
C HIS A 114 1.57 1.05 -27.60
N ASN A 115 2.37 2.08 -27.34
CA ASN A 115 2.61 3.21 -28.23
C ASN A 115 3.83 2.86 -29.10
N VAL A 116 3.57 1.96 -30.06
CA VAL A 116 4.54 1.51 -31.03
C VAL A 116 4.91 2.68 -31.94
N LYS A 117 6.07 3.25 -31.64
CA LYS A 117 6.89 4.17 -32.46
C LYS A 117 6.54 5.64 -32.32
N ASN A 118 7.63 6.41 -32.22
CA ASN A 118 7.74 7.79 -32.65
C ASN A 118 7.24 7.95 -34.09
N SER A 119 5.92 7.96 -34.30
CA SER A 119 5.29 8.45 -35.51
C SER A 119 5.54 9.96 -35.51
N GLY A 120 6.61 10.40 -36.16
CA GLY A 120 7.10 11.78 -36.19
C GLY A 120 6.17 12.76 -36.91
N THR A 121 4.88 12.79 -36.55
CA THR A 121 3.85 13.54 -37.28
C THR A 121 2.67 13.98 -36.39
N HIS A 122 2.85 14.02 -35.08
CA HIS A 122 1.88 14.67 -34.19
C HIS A 122 2.53 15.88 -33.51
N SER A 123 1.83 17.02 -33.57
CA SER A 123 2.19 18.27 -32.90
C SER A 123 2.74 17.98 -31.52
N ALA A 124 3.86 18.61 -31.14
CA ALA A 124 4.40 18.50 -29.80
C ALA A 124 3.29 18.86 -28.81
N LEU A 125 2.77 17.87 -28.06
CA LEU A 125 1.82 18.12 -26.99
C LEU A 125 2.57 18.93 -25.92
N SER A 126 2.18 20.18 -25.69
CA SER A 126 2.64 20.96 -24.54
C SER A 126 1.74 20.68 -23.35
N VAL A 127 2.33 20.48 -22.18
CA VAL A 127 1.60 20.50 -20.92
C VAL A 127 1.64 21.93 -20.44
N ASP A 128 0.48 22.58 -20.42
CA ASP A 128 0.36 24.00 -20.10
C ASP A 128 0.29 24.22 -18.59
N SER A 129 -0.39 23.32 -17.88
CA SER A 129 -0.45 23.28 -16.42
C SER A 129 -0.64 21.86 -15.90
N MET A 130 -0.19 21.59 -14.67
CA MET A 130 -0.39 20.31 -14.00
C MET A 130 -0.44 20.49 -12.48
N HIS A 131 -1.39 19.81 -11.84
CA HIS A 131 -1.60 19.87 -10.39
C HIS A 131 -1.96 18.49 -9.83
N GLU A 132 -1.11 17.96 -8.94
CA GLU A 132 -1.36 16.69 -8.25
C GLU A 132 -2.14 16.92 -6.95
N ILE A 133 -3.19 16.13 -6.72
CA ILE A 133 -4.00 16.15 -5.51
C ILE A 133 -3.75 14.83 -4.75
N PRO A 134 -2.97 14.87 -3.65
CA PRO A 134 -2.57 13.67 -2.92
C PRO A 134 -3.75 12.77 -2.56
N GLY A 135 -3.63 11.48 -2.91
CA GLY A 135 -4.67 10.48 -2.64
C GLY A 135 -5.91 10.56 -3.52
N CYS A 136 -5.96 11.45 -4.52
CA CYS A 136 -7.07 11.58 -5.45
C CYS A 136 -6.68 11.34 -6.91
N GLY A 137 -5.72 12.10 -7.43
CA GLY A 137 -5.35 12.08 -8.85
C GLY A 137 -4.59 13.34 -9.28
N VAL A 138 -4.51 13.52 -10.58
CA VAL A 138 -3.81 14.62 -11.24
C VAL A 138 -4.76 15.35 -12.18
N GLU A 139 -4.74 16.67 -12.16
CA GLU A 139 -5.33 17.52 -13.21
C GLU A 139 -4.20 18.10 -14.06
N ALA A 140 -4.42 18.18 -15.37
CA ALA A 140 -3.47 18.78 -16.29
C ALA A 140 -4.20 19.46 -17.44
N GLU A 141 -3.53 20.38 -18.10
CA GLU A 141 -4.02 21.03 -19.31
C GLU A 141 -3.04 20.74 -20.44
N ILE A 142 -3.56 20.19 -21.53
CA ILE A 142 -2.77 19.81 -22.71
C ILE A 142 -3.43 20.43 -23.94
N ASN A 143 -2.75 21.37 -24.58
CA ASN A 143 -3.27 22.16 -25.71
C ASN A 143 -4.62 22.82 -25.38
N ASP A 144 -4.71 23.50 -24.23
CA ASP A 144 -5.94 24.13 -23.72
C ASP A 144 -7.12 23.15 -23.45
N ILE A 145 -6.88 21.84 -23.44
CA ILE A 145 -7.88 20.83 -23.07
C ILE A 145 -7.62 20.39 -21.63
N PRO A 146 -8.62 20.50 -20.72
CA PRO A 146 -8.50 20.01 -19.36
C PRO A 146 -8.57 18.48 -19.34
N TRP A 147 -7.58 17.86 -18.71
CA TRP A 147 -7.50 16.43 -18.45
C TRP A 147 -7.49 16.15 -16.95
N LYS A 148 -8.13 15.06 -16.56
CA LYS A 148 -8.07 14.53 -15.20
C LYS A 148 -7.75 13.05 -15.22
N VAL A 149 -6.82 12.62 -14.38
CA VAL A 149 -6.45 11.21 -14.21
C VAL A 149 -6.53 10.85 -12.73
N GLY A 150 -7.27 9.81 -12.36
CA GLY A 150 -7.33 9.39 -10.97
C GLY A 150 -8.47 8.46 -10.62
N LYS A 151 -8.84 8.47 -9.33
CA LYS A 151 -9.89 7.60 -8.79
C LYS A 151 -11.28 8.05 -9.24
N ARG A 152 -12.24 7.12 -9.18
CA ARG A 152 -13.67 7.34 -9.48
C ARG A 152 -14.23 8.64 -8.89
N SER A 153 -14.07 8.85 -7.58
CA SER A 153 -14.62 10.02 -6.89
C SER A 153 -13.95 11.34 -7.27
N PHE A 154 -12.77 11.29 -7.89
CA PHE A 154 -12.06 12.47 -8.37
C PHE A 154 -12.58 12.94 -9.73
N ILE A 155 -12.95 12.00 -10.60
CA ILE A 155 -13.57 12.29 -11.89
C ILE A 155 -15.06 12.66 -11.72
N GLY A 156 -15.72 12.06 -10.74
CA GLY A 156 -17.15 12.21 -10.47
C GLY A 156 -17.87 10.89 -10.66
N ASP A 157 -18.59 10.45 -9.62
CA ASP A 157 -19.18 9.10 -9.56
C ASP A 157 -20.15 8.82 -10.71
N SER A 158 -21.01 9.79 -11.09
CA SER A 158 -21.98 9.63 -12.17
C SER A 158 -21.33 9.48 -13.54
N LEU A 159 -20.27 10.26 -13.81
CA LEU A 159 -19.51 10.19 -15.06
C LEU A 159 -18.75 8.87 -15.16
N ALA A 160 -18.08 8.47 -14.08
CA ALA A 160 -17.34 7.21 -14.02
C ALA A 160 -18.26 5.99 -14.18
N ASP A 161 -19.40 5.95 -13.49
CA ASP A 161 -20.35 4.82 -13.55
C ASP A 161 -20.99 4.66 -14.93
N SER A 162 -21.19 5.77 -15.65
CA SER A 162 -21.74 5.74 -17.01
C SER A 162 -20.78 5.11 -18.03
N PHE A 163 -19.48 5.07 -17.73
CA PHE A 163 -18.44 4.59 -18.62
C PHE A 163 -18.02 3.16 -18.27
N TYR A 164 -18.55 2.17 -19.00
CA TYR A 164 -18.26 0.74 -18.79
C TYR A 164 -18.56 0.28 -17.35
N GLY A 165 -19.61 0.80 -16.71
CA GLY A 165 -19.89 0.54 -15.29
C GLY A 165 -19.96 -0.94 -14.88
N ASN A 166 -20.57 -1.81 -15.70
CA ASN A 166 -20.65 -3.25 -15.41
C ASN A 166 -19.26 -3.92 -15.45
N GLU A 167 -18.49 -3.63 -16.48
CA GLU A 167 -17.13 -4.13 -16.67
C GLU A 167 -16.18 -3.57 -15.61
N ALA A 168 -16.31 -2.29 -15.27
CA ALA A 168 -15.57 -1.64 -14.20
C ALA A 168 -15.82 -2.35 -12.86
N ASN A 169 -17.08 -2.63 -12.51
CA ASN A 169 -17.43 -3.36 -11.30
C ASN A 169 -16.82 -4.77 -11.30
N ARG A 170 -16.92 -5.51 -12.41
CA ARG A 170 -16.30 -6.84 -12.55
C ARG A 170 -14.79 -6.80 -12.32
N LEU A 171 -14.09 -5.83 -12.92
CA LEU A 171 -12.64 -5.68 -12.76
C LEU A 171 -12.26 -5.35 -11.32
N GLN A 172 -13.07 -4.57 -10.60
CA GLN A 172 -12.85 -4.30 -9.19
C GLN A 172 -13.07 -5.54 -8.32
N GLU A 173 -14.07 -6.36 -8.62
CA GLU A 173 -14.31 -7.66 -7.98
C GLU A 173 -13.16 -8.65 -8.23
N GLU A 174 -12.46 -8.53 -9.37
CA GLU A 174 -11.21 -9.25 -9.66
C GLU A 174 -9.99 -8.69 -8.89
N GLY A 175 -10.18 -7.67 -8.04
CA GLY A 175 -9.11 -7.06 -7.28
C GLY A 175 -8.23 -6.10 -8.09
N LYS A 176 -8.74 -5.58 -9.22
CA LYS A 176 -8.05 -4.55 -10.00
C LYS A 176 -8.39 -3.16 -9.46
N THR A 177 -7.41 -2.28 -9.48
CA THR A 177 -7.56 -0.86 -9.17
C THR A 177 -7.83 -0.11 -10.47
N LEU A 178 -8.90 0.68 -10.50
CA LEU A 178 -9.31 1.44 -11.68
C LEU A 178 -8.76 2.86 -11.65
N VAL A 179 -8.12 3.27 -12.75
CA VAL A 179 -7.64 4.63 -13.00
C VAL A 179 -8.45 5.20 -14.16
N TYR A 180 -9.27 6.19 -13.86
CA TYR A 180 -10.11 6.86 -14.84
C TYR A 180 -9.38 8.05 -15.43
N VAL A 181 -9.60 8.30 -16.72
CA VAL A 181 -9.09 9.44 -17.46
C VAL A 181 -10.28 10.18 -18.05
N ALA A 182 -10.38 11.48 -17.82
CA ALA A 182 -11.43 12.33 -18.35
C ALA A 182 -10.86 13.56 -19.04
N ASP A 183 -11.57 14.03 -20.06
CA ASP A 183 -11.34 15.28 -20.77
C ASP A 183 -12.58 16.21 -20.65
N ASP A 184 -12.59 17.30 -21.41
CA ASP A 184 -13.71 18.26 -21.52
C ASP A 184 -15.05 17.62 -21.93
N LYS A 185 -15.02 16.46 -22.59
CA LYS A 185 -16.19 15.74 -23.10
C LYS A 185 -16.62 14.58 -22.17
N GLY A 186 -15.99 14.44 -21.00
CA GLY A 186 -16.29 13.39 -20.02
C GLY A 186 -15.21 12.30 -19.97
N VAL A 187 -15.57 11.09 -19.57
CA VAL A 187 -14.59 9.99 -19.42
C VAL A 187 -14.02 9.60 -20.80
N ALA A 188 -12.71 9.81 -20.97
CA ALA A 188 -11.96 9.49 -22.17
C ALA A 188 -11.47 8.04 -22.17
N GLY A 189 -11.20 7.47 -21.00
CA GLY A 189 -10.81 6.08 -20.87
C GLY A 189 -10.65 5.59 -19.42
N LEU A 190 -10.36 4.31 -19.30
CA LEU A 190 -10.23 3.58 -18.04
C LEU A 190 -9.08 2.57 -18.16
N PHE A 191 -8.12 2.65 -17.24
CA PHE A 191 -7.09 1.64 -17.05
C PHE A 191 -7.44 0.77 -15.85
N ALA A 192 -7.39 -0.55 -16.02
CA ALA A 192 -7.45 -1.48 -14.92
C ALA A 192 -6.05 -1.98 -14.58
N VAL A 193 -5.59 -1.66 -13.38
CA VAL A 193 -4.24 -1.95 -12.89
C VAL A 193 -4.32 -3.01 -11.80
N GLN A 194 -3.47 -4.02 -11.87
CA GLN A 194 -3.41 -5.06 -10.86
C GLN A 194 -2.01 -5.11 -10.25
N ASP A 195 -1.93 -5.13 -8.92
CA ASP A 195 -0.71 -5.46 -8.20
C ASP A 195 -0.85 -6.87 -7.62
N THR A 196 -0.02 -7.78 -8.12
CA THR A 196 -0.14 -9.21 -7.81
C THR A 196 0.29 -9.49 -6.37
N LEU A 197 -0.43 -10.40 -5.70
CA LEU A 197 -0.05 -10.85 -4.36
C LEU A 197 1.31 -11.54 -4.38
N ARG A 198 2.08 -11.40 -3.29
CA ARG A 198 3.26 -12.24 -3.10
C ARG A 198 2.82 -13.68 -2.88
N GLU A 199 3.58 -14.63 -3.42
CA GLU A 199 3.28 -16.07 -3.30
C GLU A 199 3.21 -16.52 -1.84
N THR A 200 4.03 -15.91 -0.97
CA THR A 200 4.09 -16.23 0.46
C THR A 200 3.00 -15.56 1.31
N THR A 201 2.22 -14.62 0.76
CA THR A 201 1.29 -13.79 1.54
C THR A 201 0.25 -14.63 2.26
N ARG A 202 -0.38 -15.56 1.54
CA ARG A 202 -1.45 -16.39 2.10
C ARG A 202 -0.94 -17.29 3.22
N GLU A 203 0.22 -17.90 3.03
CA GLU A 203 0.86 -18.75 4.04
C GLU A 203 1.28 -17.95 5.27
N ALA A 204 1.82 -16.74 5.08
CA ALA A 204 2.19 -15.84 6.17
C ALA A 204 0.98 -15.42 7.00
N VAL A 205 -0.10 -14.94 6.36
CA VAL A 205 -1.35 -14.57 7.05
C VAL A 205 -1.91 -15.75 7.83
N LYS A 206 -1.95 -16.94 7.21
CA LYS A 206 -2.38 -18.16 7.90
C LYS A 206 -1.53 -18.46 9.14
N SER A 207 -0.21 -18.42 9.01
CA SER A 207 0.72 -18.67 10.13
C SER A 207 0.52 -17.69 11.30
N PHE A 208 0.24 -16.41 11.01
CA PHE A 208 -0.07 -15.43 12.06
C PHE A 208 -1.40 -15.73 12.75
N LYS A 209 -2.43 -16.12 12.00
CA LYS A 209 -3.72 -16.52 12.55
C LYS A 209 -3.63 -17.78 13.39
N ASP A 210 -2.85 -18.77 12.96
CA ASP A 210 -2.59 -20.01 13.70
C ASP A 210 -1.85 -19.71 15.04
N GLN A 211 -1.12 -18.60 15.13
CA GLN A 211 -0.50 -18.09 16.35
C GLN A 211 -1.45 -17.21 17.21
N GLY A 212 -2.71 -17.05 16.80
CA GLY A 212 -3.71 -16.26 17.53
C GLY A 212 -3.61 -14.75 17.31
N LEU A 213 -2.87 -14.29 16.29
CA LEU A 213 -2.76 -12.88 15.96
C LEU A 213 -3.94 -12.44 15.08
N TYR A 214 -4.55 -11.32 15.44
CA TYR A 214 -5.60 -10.68 14.64
C TYR A 214 -4.98 -9.96 13.44
N THR A 215 -5.50 -10.20 12.24
CA THR A 215 -4.95 -9.62 11.00
C THR A 215 -5.91 -8.60 10.40
N ILE A 216 -5.40 -7.42 10.09
CA ILE A 216 -6.17 -6.35 9.46
C ILE A 216 -5.41 -5.75 8.28
N MET A 217 -6.09 -5.45 7.17
CA MET A 217 -5.50 -4.71 6.05
C MET A 217 -6.06 -3.29 6.03
N LEU A 218 -5.16 -2.29 5.94
CA LEU A 218 -5.51 -0.88 5.80
C LEU A 218 -5.05 -0.40 4.43
N THR A 219 -5.99 -0.05 3.54
CA THR A 219 -5.68 0.30 2.15
C THR A 219 -6.42 1.55 1.68
N GLY A 220 -5.79 2.31 0.78
CA GLY A 220 -6.41 3.43 0.06
C GLY A 220 -7.28 2.98 -1.11
N ASP A 221 -7.21 1.70 -1.49
CA ASP A 221 -8.02 1.12 -2.55
C ASP A 221 -9.52 1.13 -2.23
N GLN A 222 -10.36 0.99 -3.26
CA GLN A 222 -11.80 0.94 -3.10
C GLN A 222 -12.26 -0.35 -2.41
N ALA A 223 -13.47 -0.31 -1.82
CA ALA A 223 -14.03 -1.39 -1.03
C ALA A 223 -14.10 -2.73 -1.79
N ALA A 224 -14.51 -2.72 -3.07
CA ALA A 224 -14.60 -3.92 -3.90
C ALA A 224 -13.22 -4.59 -4.10
N THR A 225 -12.20 -3.81 -4.50
CA THR A 225 -10.82 -4.28 -4.66
C THR A 225 -10.26 -4.83 -3.34
N ALA A 226 -10.51 -4.12 -2.24
CA ALA A 226 -10.04 -4.52 -0.92
C ALA A 226 -10.72 -5.82 -0.43
N ALA A 227 -12.01 -6.00 -0.73
CA ALA A 227 -12.75 -7.22 -0.45
C ALA A 227 -12.22 -8.42 -1.26
N ALA A 228 -11.90 -8.23 -2.55
CA ALA A 228 -11.28 -9.27 -3.36
C ALA A 228 -9.95 -9.74 -2.77
N VAL A 229 -9.10 -8.81 -2.33
CA VAL A 229 -7.83 -9.12 -1.64
C VAL A 229 -8.08 -9.83 -0.31
N LYS A 230 -9.12 -9.46 0.44
CA LYS A 230 -9.52 -10.17 1.66
C LYS A 230 -9.79 -11.65 1.39
N GLU A 231 -10.58 -11.95 0.37
CA GLU A 231 -10.93 -13.34 0.01
C GLU A 231 -9.70 -14.15 -0.41
N MET A 232 -8.79 -13.53 -1.18
CA MET A 232 -7.54 -14.16 -1.60
C MET A 232 -6.56 -14.44 -0.46
N THR A 233 -6.48 -13.53 0.53
CA THR A 233 -5.48 -13.57 1.60
C THR A 233 -6.00 -14.15 2.92
N GLN A 234 -7.33 -14.20 3.10
CA GLN A 234 -8.02 -14.65 4.32
C GLN A 234 -7.72 -13.81 5.58
N ILE A 235 -7.41 -12.53 5.39
CA ILE A 235 -7.25 -11.54 6.47
C ILE A 235 -8.60 -11.33 7.19
N ASP A 236 -8.57 -11.13 8.51
CA ASP A 236 -9.79 -11.07 9.32
C ASP A 236 -10.64 -9.84 9.00
N THR A 237 -10.00 -8.68 8.87
CA THR A 237 -10.69 -7.40 8.63
C THR A 237 -9.95 -6.54 7.60
N VAL A 238 -10.73 -5.77 6.84
CA VAL A 238 -10.19 -4.87 5.82
C VAL A 238 -10.87 -3.53 5.96
N VAL A 239 -10.07 -2.47 5.97
CA VAL A 239 -10.53 -1.07 5.91
C VAL A 239 -10.01 -0.47 4.61
N ALA A 240 -10.94 -0.09 3.74
CA ALA A 240 -10.70 0.45 2.41
C ALA A 240 -10.82 1.98 2.39
N GLY A 241 -10.35 2.63 1.32
CA GLY A 241 -10.48 4.06 1.10
C GLY A 241 -9.74 4.94 2.12
N CYS A 242 -8.74 4.40 2.82
CA CYS A 242 -8.02 5.11 3.87
C CYS A 242 -7.00 6.10 3.28
N LEU A 243 -7.11 7.37 3.68
CA LEU A 243 -6.00 8.33 3.61
C LEU A 243 -4.95 8.03 4.70
N PRO A 244 -3.72 8.58 4.63
CA PRO A 244 -2.69 8.39 5.65
C PRO A 244 -3.18 8.66 7.08
N GLU A 245 -3.95 9.73 7.29
CA GLU A 245 -4.53 10.09 8.58
C GLU A 245 -5.57 9.06 9.04
N GLY A 246 -6.36 8.54 8.10
CA GLY A 246 -7.33 7.48 8.33
C GLY A 246 -6.66 6.19 8.81
N LYS A 247 -5.54 5.80 8.20
CA LYS A 247 -4.76 4.62 8.63
C LYS A 247 -4.32 4.75 10.11
N VAL A 248 -3.85 5.93 10.52
CA VAL A 248 -3.43 6.18 11.91
C VAL A 248 -4.61 6.05 12.88
N MET A 249 -5.79 6.53 12.51
CA MET A 249 -6.99 6.43 13.34
C MET A 249 -7.45 4.98 13.52
N GLU A 250 -7.38 4.15 12.47
CA GLU A 250 -7.70 2.73 12.59
C GLU A 250 -6.70 1.97 13.47
N ILE A 251 -5.40 2.27 13.35
CA ILE A 251 -4.38 1.66 14.20
C ILE A 251 -4.63 1.96 15.69
N LYS A 252 -5.11 3.17 16.03
CA LYS A 252 -5.40 3.56 17.42
C LYS A 252 -6.61 2.84 18.04
N LYS A 253 -7.47 2.21 17.23
CA LYS A 253 -8.65 1.48 17.71
C LYS A 253 -8.34 0.02 18.09
N LEU A 254 -7.17 -0.49 17.69
CA LEU A 254 -6.68 -1.85 17.94
C LEU A 254 -5.93 -1.93 19.27
#